data_AF-A0AAW5MJ06-F1
#
_entry.id   AF-A0AAW5MJ06-F1
#
_cell.length_a   1.000
_cell.length_b   1.000
_cell.length_c   1.000
_cell.angle_alpha   90.00
_cell.angle_beta   90.00
_cell.angle_gamma   90.00
#
_symmetry.space_group_name_H-M   'P 1'
#
loop_
_entity.id
_entity.type
_entity.pdbx_description
1 polymer ?
#
loop_
_entity_poly.entity_id
_entity_poly.type
_entity_poly.pdbx_seq_one_letter_code
_entity_poly.pdbx_strand_id
1 'polypeptide(L)'
;ALAVMFWCFVGLEAFAHMGEEFKRPERDYPLALLGGVLLAGLIYWVHSLVVLKYDLYGDEATNATAIPALLSLLFGPTAKWLVAVLGYLSCFASINIYLQGFARLIWSMAREGKLPVSLSRLSARGAPLHALAWVLAICFVSITLILWLRLPLDALIRYANGNFVLVYLLCMAAGWRLLSGTGKGLAGLSVLLCALVLLALATQVLYAVVLSLGYGGFSLWRRRRRRSASDEGVCAIK
;
A
#
# COMPACT_ATOMS: atom_id res chain seq x y z
N ALA A 1 -14.29 -8.09 9.35
CA ALA A 1 -13.85 -9.25 8.54
C ALA A 1 -13.35 -8.84 7.16
N LEU A 2 -14.20 -8.26 6.28
CA LEU A 2 -13.82 -7.94 4.89
C LEU A 2 -12.55 -7.07 4.75
N ALA A 3 -12.35 -6.07 5.62
CA ALA A 3 -11.14 -5.24 5.61
C ALA A 3 -9.86 -6.07 5.86
N VAL A 4 -9.90 -7.03 6.78
CA VAL A 4 -8.75 -7.90 7.09
C VAL A 4 -8.51 -8.89 5.95
N MET A 5 -9.57 -9.39 5.31
CA MET A 5 -9.44 -10.21 4.09
C MET A 5 -8.80 -9.44 2.94
N PHE A 6 -9.18 -8.17 2.75
CA PHE A 6 -8.57 -7.29 1.75
C PHE A 6 -7.09 -7.03 2.05
N TRP A 7 -6.74 -6.85 3.33
CA TRP A 7 -5.34 -6.68 3.76
C TRP A 7 -4.42 -7.81 3.29
N CYS A 8 -4.93 -9.04 3.21
CA CYS A 8 -4.16 -10.19 2.72
C CYS A 8 -3.72 -10.07 1.24
N PHE A 9 -4.37 -9.20 0.46
CA PHE A 9 -4.02 -8.92 -0.94
C PHE A 9 -3.34 -7.56 -1.13
N VAL A 10 -3.16 -6.79 -0.06
CA VAL A 10 -2.34 -5.58 -0.05
C VAL A 10 -0.87 -5.99 -0.20
N GLY A 11 -0.14 -5.33 -1.09
CA GLY A 11 1.23 -5.68 -1.47
C GLY A 11 1.45 -5.74 -2.98
N LEU A 12 0.37 -5.91 -3.75
CA LEU A 12 0.41 -5.88 -5.21
C LEU A 12 0.91 -4.53 -5.74
N GLU A 13 0.62 -3.44 -5.04
CA GLU A 13 1.04 -2.09 -5.37
C GLU A 13 2.55 -1.85 -5.21
N ALA A 14 3.22 -2.61 -4.33
CA ALA A 14 4.67 -2.49 -4.16
C ALA A 14 5.42 -2.87 -5.46
N PHE A 15 4.86 -3.80 -6.25
CA PHE A 15 5.41 -4.17 -7.55
C PHE A 15 5.31 -3.05 -8.59
N ALA A 16 4.32 -2.15 -8.47
CA ALA A 16 4.20 -1.01 -9.39
C ALA A 16 5.40 -0.06 -9.27
N HIS A 17 5.99 0.06 -8.08
CA HIS A 17 7.20 0.86 -7.85
C HIS A 17 8.47 0.24 -8.44
N MET A 18 8.47 -1.07 -8.70
CA MET A 18 9.58 -1.81 -9.32
C MET A 18 9.29 -2.16 -10.78
N GLY A 19 8.27 -1.53 -11.39
CA GLY A 19 7.88 -1.78 -12.78
C GLY A 19 9.01 -1.49 -13.79
N GLU A 20 9.90 -0.55 -13.46
CA GLU A 20 11.03 -0.16 -14.30
C GLU A 20 12.16 -1.21 -14.33
N GLU A 21 12.19 -2.14 -13.37
CA GLU A 21 13.16 -3.24 -13.33
C GLU A 21 12.80 -4.42 -14.25
N PHE A 22 11.58 -4.46 -14.81
CA PHE A 22 11.17 -5.53 -15.71
C PHE A 22 11.74 -5.32 -17.12
N LYS A 23 12.29 -6.39 -17.72
CA LYS A 23 12.78 -6.35 -19.11
C LYS A 23 11.69 -6.03 -20.14
N ARG A 24 10.47 -6.54 -19.94
CA ARG A 24 9.31 -6.33 -20.82
C ARG A 24 8.05 -6.01 -20.01
N PRO A 25 7.90 -4.76 -19.54
CA PRO A 25 6.83 -4.39 -18.62
C PRO A 25 5.42 -4.62 -19.20
N GLU A 26 5.21 -4.42 -20.50
CA GLU A 26 3.89 -4.55 -21.12
C GLU A 26 3.27 -5.96 -21.00
N ARG A 27 4.11 -7.00 -20.95
CA ARG A 27 3.65 -8.40 -20.93
C ARG A 27 3.96 -9.10 -19.62
N ASP A 28 5.17 -8.90 -19.10
CA ASP A 28 5.64 -9.67 -17.96
C ASP A 28 5.02 -9.15 -16.65
N TYR A 29 4.72 -7.85 -16.56
CA TYR A 29 4.04 -7.25 -15.41
C TYR A 29 2.63 -7.80 -15.19
N PRO A 30 1.69 -7.78 -16.16
CA PRO A 30 0.34 -8.30 -15.94
C PRO A 30 0.32 -9.81 -15.68
N LEU A 31 1.21 -10.59 -16.32
CA LEU A 31 1.34 -12.03 -16.09
C LEU A 31 1.84 -12.34 -14.68
N ALA A 32 2.87 -11.63 -14.21
CA ALA A 32 3.40 -11.78 -12.86
C ALA A 32 2.35 -11.41 -11.81
N LEU A 33 1.61 -10.32 -12.04
CA LEU A 33 0.53 -9.89 -11.15
C LEU A 33 -0.58 -10.94 -11.06
N LEU A 34 -1.11 -11.40 -12.20
CA LEU A 34 -2.21 -12.37 -12.23
C LEU A 34 -1.78 -13.72 -11.63
N GLY A 35 -0.59 -14.20 -11.97
CA GLY A 35 -0.02 -15.42 -11.41
C GLY A 35 0.17 -15.33 -9.90
N GLY A 36 0.68 -14.20 -9.40
CA GLY A 36 0.87 -13.96 -7.98
C GLY A 36 -0.46 -13.92 -7.20
N VAL A 37 -1.48 -13.22 -7.73
CA VAL A 37 -2.81 -13.15 -7.10
C VAL A 37 -3.47 -14.51 -7.05
N LEU A 38 -3.44 -15.27 -8.14
CA LEU A 38 -4.05 -16.61 -8.19
C LEU A 38 -3.36 -17.58 -7.25
N LEU A 39 -2.02 -17.57 -7.21
CA LEU A 39 -1.26 -18.42 -6.30
C LEU A 39 -1.52 -18.06 -4.84
N ALA A 40 -1.50 -16.77 -4.48
CA ALA A 40 -1.80 -16.31 -3.13
C ALA A 40 -3.24 -16.69 -2.72
N GLY A 41 -4.21 -16.48 -3.61
CA GLY A 41 -5.60 -16.87 -3.39
C GLY A 41 -5.77 -18.37 -3.15
N LEU A 42 -5.07 -19.21 -3.91
CA LEU A 42 -5.09 -20.67 -3.72
C LEU A 42 -4.50 -21.05 -2.35
N ILE A 43 -3.37 -20.46 -1.97
CA ILE A 43 -2.73 -20.71 -0.67
C ILE A 43 -3.65 -20.30 0.49
N TYR A 44 -4.29 -19.13 0.40
CA TYR A 44 -5.25 -18.68 1.42
C TYR A 44 -6.49 -19.57 1.50
N TRP A 45 -6.96 -20.07 0.36
CA TRP A 45 -8.08 -21.00 0.33
C TRP A 45 -7.73 -22.33 1.00
N VAL A 46 -6.58 -22.92 0.65
CA VAL A 46 -6.06 -24.14 1.29
C VAL A 46 -5.87 -23.93 2.79
N HIS A 47 -5.25 -22.80 3.19
CA HIS A 47 -5.06 -22.46 4.59
C HIS A 47 -6.40 -22.40 5.35
N SER A 48 -7.41 -21.76 4.78
CA SER A 48 -8.74 -21.64 5.39
C SER A 48 -9.39 -23.01 5.61
N LEU A 49 -9.28 -23.93 4.64
CA LEU A 49 -9.78 -25.30 4.78
C LEU A 49 -9.08 -26.06 5.90
N VAL A 50 -7.77 -25.86 6.05
CA VAL A 50 -6.99 -26.51 7.11
C VAL A 50 -7.39 -25.99 8.49
N VAL A 51 -7.53 -24.66 8.65
CA VAL A 51 -7.99 -24.06 9.92
C VAL A 51 -9.38 -24.57 10.31
N LEU A 52 -10.32 -24.68 9.36
CA LEU A 52 -11.65 -25.22 9.59
C LEU A 52 -11.61 -26.70 9.99
N LYS A 53 -10.74 -27.51 9.37
CA LYS A 53 -10.60 -28.93 9.67
C LYS A 53 -10.08 -29.21 11.08
N TYR A 54 -9.18 -28.36 11.58
CA TYR A 54 -8.56 -28.52 12.91
C TYR A 54 -9.23 -27.69 14.01
N ASP A 55 -10.38 -27.05 13.72
CA ASP A 55 -11.14 -26.23 14.67
C ASP A 55 -10.31 -25.12 15.33
N LEU A 56 -9.33 -24.58 14.59
CA LEU A 56 -8.39 -23.56 15.06
C LEU A 56 -8.98 -22.14 14.93
N TYR A 57 -10.24 -21.95 15.36
CA TYR A 57 -10.95 -20.67 15.31
C TYR A 57 -11.77 -20.47 16.60
N GLY A 58 -12.04 -19.21 16.97
CA GLY A 58 -12.99 -18.91 18.05
C GLY A 58 -12.57 -17.80 19.01
N ASP A 59 -11.28 -17.56 19.19
CA ASP A 59 -10.73 -16.47 20.00
C ASP A 59 -9.66 -15.69 19.23
N GLU A 60 -9.51 -14.39 19.52
CA GLU A 60 -8.58 -13.48 18.83
C GLU A 60 -7.12 -13.93 18.98
N ALA A 61 -6.76 -14.45 20.16
CA ALA A 61 -5.44 -15.04 20.42
C ALA A 61 -5.19 -16.33 19.63
N THR A 62 -6.23 -17.17 19.47
CA THR A 62 -6.17 -18.42 18.69
C THR A 62 -6.07 -18.12 17.19
N ASN A 63 -6.81 -17.11 16.71
CA ASN A 63 -6.76 -16.67 15.31
C ASN A 63 -5.37 -16.13 14.93
N ALA A 64 -4.73 -15.33 15.82
CA ALA A 64 -3.40 -14.80 15.61
C ALA A 64 -2.29 -15.87 15.65
N THR A 65 -2.53 -16.99 16.33
CA THR A 65 -1.56 -18.09 16.49
C THR A 65 -1.92 -19.36 15.71
N ALA A 66 -2.92 -19.30 14.84
CA ALA A 66 -3.45 -20.45 14.11
C ALA A 66 -2.37 -21.21 13.32
N ILE A 67 -1.45 -20.52 12.64
CA ILE A 67 -0.36 -21.15 11.86
C ILE A 67 0.67 -21.84 12.78
N PRO A 68 1.26 -21.18 13.80
CA PRO A 68 2.12 -21.84 14.77
C PRO A 68 1.44 -23.00 15.52
N ALA A 69 0.17 -22.86 15.89
CA ALA A 69 -0.61 -23.88 16.58
C ALA A 69 -0.82 -25.11 15.69
N LEU A 70 -1.25 -24.91 14.45
CA LEU A 70 -1.41 -25.95 13.43
C LEU A 70 -0.11 -26.72 13.20
N LEU A 71 1.00 -26.02 12.98
CA LEU A 71 2.26 -26.70 12.69
C LEU A 71 2.81 -27.44 13.91
N SER A 72 2.51 -26.96 15.12
CA SER A 72 2.86 -27.69 16.33
C SER A 72 2.07 -28.98 16.53
N LEU A 73 0.80 -28.98 16.10
CA LEU A 73 -0.07 -30.15 16.09
C LEU A 73 0.41 -31.19 15.08
N LEU A 74 0.93 -30.75 13.94
CA LEU A 74 1.36 -31.63 12.84
C LEU A 74 2.80 -32.13 12.95
N PHE A 75 3.73 -31.30 13.41
CA PHE A 75 5.18 -31.55 13.37
C PHE A 75 5.86 -31.48 14.75
N GLY A 76 5.09 -31.26 15.82
CA GLY A 76 5.57 -31.25 17.20
C GLY A 76 6.11 -29.90 17.70
N PRO A 77 6.62 -29.84 18.95
CA PRO A 77 6.96 -28.58 19.63
C PRO A 77 8.11 -27.80 18.98
N THR A 78 9.08 -28.50 18.39
CA THR A 78 10.23 -27.90 17.69
C THR A 78 9.81 -27.14 16.43
N ALA A 79 8.72 -27.54 15.78
CA ALA A 79 8.18 -26.85 14.61
C ALA A 79 7.65 -25.43 14.94
N LYS A 80 7.22 -25.17 16.18
CA LYS A 80 6.79 -23.81 16.60
C LYS A 80 7.89 -22.77 16.42
N TRP A 81 9.11 -23.12 16.83
CA TRP A 81 10.26 -22.22 16.73
C TRP A 81 10.65 -21.95 15.29
N LEU A 82 10.63 -22.97 14.44
CA LEU A 82 10.92 -22.82 13.02
C LEU A 82 9.92 -21.86 12.35
N VAL A 83 8.63 -22.01 12.63
CA VAL A 83 7.58 -21.13 12.10
C VAL A 83 7.72 -19.70 12.59
N ALA A 84 8.02 -19.51 13.88
CA ALA A 84 8.21 -18.18 14.44
C ALA A 84 9.38 -17.46 13.75
N VAL A 85 10.49 -18.16 13.51
CA VAL A 85 11.66 -17.63 12.79
C VAL A 85 11.30 -17.31 11.33
N LEU A 86 10.63 -18.23 10.63
CA LEU A 86 10.21 -17.99 9.25
C LEU A 86 9.25 -16.81 9.15
N GLY A 87 8.26 -16.72 10.05
CA GLY A 87 7.33 -15.60 10.13
C GLY A 87 8.04 -14.27 10.39
N TYR A 88 9.00 -14.24 11.31
CA TYR A 88 9.84 -13.07 11.56
C TYR A 88 10.63 -12.65 10.33
N LEU A 89 11.29 -13.60 9.65
CA LEU A 89 12.05 -13.33 8.43
C LEU A 89 11.14 -12.82 7.29
N SER A 90 9.94 -13.36 7.16
CA SER A 90 8.94 -12.88 6.20
C SER A 90 8.50 -11.44 6.51
N CYS A 91 8.19 -11.12 7.77
CA CYS A 91 7.86 -9.75 8.16
C CYS A 91 9.03 -8.79 7.92
N PHE A 92 10.25 -9.21 8.26
CA PHE A 92 11.46 -8.43 8.03
C PHE A 92 11.69 -8.15 6.54
N ALA A 93 11.55 -9.17 5.69
CA ALA A 93 11.66 -9.02 4.24
C ALA A 93 10.62 -8.03 3.69
N SER A 94 9.35 -8.16 4.11
CA SER A 94 8.28 -7.26 3.69
C SER A 94 8.57 -5.80 4.06
N ILE A 95 9.00 -5.54 5.29
CA ILE A 95 9.34 -4.17 5.75
C ILE A 95 10.47 -3.59 4.88
N ASN A 96 11.50 -4.38 4.56
CA ASN A 96 12.61 -3.92 3.73
C ASN A 96 12.17 -3.54 2.32
N ILE A 97 11.31 -4.34 1.69
CA ILE A 97 10.76 -4.07 0.36
C ILE A 97 9.97 -2.75 0.36
N TYR A 98 9.10 -2.55 1.35
CA TYR A 98 8.31 -1.32 1.45
C TYR A 98 9.18 -0.08 1.70
N LEU A 99 10.16 -0.15 2.60
CA LEU A 99 11.09 0.96 2.83
C LEU A 99 11.85 1.34 1.56
N GLN A 100 12.31 0.35 0.79
CA GLN A 100 12.99 0.60 -0.48
C GLN A 100 12.05 1.21 -1.52
N GLY A 101 10.81 0.71 -1.63
CA GLY A 101 9.78 1.25 -2.53
C GLY A 101 9.45 2.71 -2.24
N PHE A 102 9.21 3.05 -0.96
CA PHE A 102 8.90 4.43 -0.55
C PHE A 102 10.09 5.38 -0.76
N ALA A 103 11.32 4.94 -0.46
CA ALA A 103 12.51 5.78 -0.69
C ALA A 103 12.69 6.11 -2.18
N ARG A 104 12.45 5.15 -3.07
CA ARG A 104 12.48 5.36 -4.52
C ARG A 104 11.36 6.26 -5.02
N LEU A 105 10.14 6.10 -4.48
CA LEU A 105 9.01 6.97 -4.80
C LEU A 105 9.29 8.44 -4.45
N ILE A 106 9.79 8.69 -3.23
CA ILE A 106 10.17 10.04 -2.77
C ILE A 106 11.29 10.62 -3.64
N TRP A 107 12.30 9.80 -3.96
CA TRP A 107 13.40 10.21 -4.83
C TRP A 107 12.91 10.63 -6.22
N SER A 108 12.03 9.84 -6.84
CA SER A 108 11.43 10.16 -8.14
C SER A 108 10.65 11.47 -8.09
N MET A 109 9.82 11.68 -7.05
CA MET A 109 9.10 12.94 -6.85
C MET A 109 10.02 14.14 -6.61
N ALA A 110 11.15 13.95 -5.93
CA ALA A 110 12.16 15.00 -5.73
C ALA A 110 12.89 15.37 -7.03
N ARG A 111 13.16 14.38 -7.89
CA ARG A 111 13.73 14.59 -9.23
C ARG A 111 12.80 15.37 -10.15
N GLU A 112 11.49 15.19 -10.01
CA GLU A 112 10.46 15.99 -10.70
C GLU A 112 10.26 17.41 -10.11
N GLY A 113 11.05 17.81 -9.10
CA GLY A 113 10.97 19.15 -8.49
C GLY A 113 9.74 19.38 -7.60
N LYS A 114 9.02 18.32 -7.21
CA LYS A 114 7.86 18.42 -6.31
C LYS A 114 8.25 18.49 -4.83
N LEU A 115 9.42 17.95 -4.49
CA LEU A 115 10.00 17.86 -3.14
C LEU A 115 11.37 18.58 -3.07
N PRO A 116 11.88 18.90 -1.87
CA PRO A 116 13.17 19.57 -1.73
C PRO A 116 14.33 18.79 -2.38
N VAL A 117 15.23 19.52 -3.04
CA VAL A 117 16.35 18.98 -3.84
C VAL A 117 17.30 18.10 -3.02
N SER A 118 17.36 18.25 -1.71
CA SER A 118 18.15 17.37 -0.83
C SER A 118 17.73 15.90 -0.93
N LEU A 119 16.46 15.62 -1.23
CA LEU A 119 15.90 14.28 -1.33
C LEU A 119 16.20 13.57 -2.64
N SER A 120 16.62 14.30 -3.69
CA SER A 120 17.00 13.71 -4.98
C SER A 120 18.46 13.23 -5.00
N ARG A 121 19.25 13.51 -3.95
CA ARG A 121 20.65 13.10 -3.85
C ARG A 121 20.78 11.59 -3.68
N LEU A 122 21.49 10.96 -4.62
CA LEU A 122 21.87 9.56 -4.56
C LEU A 122 23.23 9.40 -3.87
N SER A 123 23.42 8.27 -3.19
CA SER A 123 24.72 7.82 -2.71
C SER A 123 25.59 7.29 -3.86
N ALA A 124 26.90 7.12 -3.62
CA ALA A 124 27.85 6.54 -4.57
C ALA A 124 27.42 5.15 -5.09
N ARG A 125 26.59 4.42 -4.33
CA ARG A 125 26.03 3.11 -4.71
C ARG A 125 24.63 3.19 -5.35
N GLY A 126 24.17 4.39 -5.74
CA GLY A 126 22.85 4.59 -6.37
C GLY A 126 21.65 4.52 -5.42
N ALA A 127 21.86 4.45 -4.11
CA ALA A 127 20.78 4.42 -3.12
C ALA A 127 20.39 5.84 -2.64
N PRO A 128 19.09 6.21 -2.59
CA PRO A 128 18.64 7.52 -2.12
C PRO A 128 18.63 7.58 -0.58
N LEU A 129 19.81 7.73 0.04
CA LEU A 129 19.97 7.69 1.50
C LEU A 129 19.17 8.77 2.24
N HIS A 130 19.10 9.98 1.70
CA HIS A 130 18.35 11.07 2.32
C HIS A 130 16.85 10.78 2.31
N ALA A 131 16.31 10.28 1.19
CA ALA A 131 14.91 9.86 1.12
C ALA A 131 14.62 8.72 2.09
N LEU A 132 15.50 7.72 2.17
CA LEU A 132 15.37 6.61 3.11
C LEU A 132 15.38 7.08 4.57
N ALA A 133 16.29 7.97 4.96
CA ALA A 133 16.35 8.52 6.30
C ALA A 133 15.05 9.26 6.67
N TRP A 134 14.47 10.00 5.73
CA TRP A 134 13.16 10.64 5.92
C TRP A 134 12.02 9.64 6.11
N VAL A 135 11.98 8.56 5.31
CA VAL A 135 11.00 7.48 5.50
C VAL A 135 11.15 6.87 6.89
N LEU A 136 12.37 6.55 7.31
CA LEU A 136 12.65 5.98 8.63
C LEU A 136 12.25 6.91 9.77
N ALA A 137 12.51 8.21 9.63
CA ALA A 137 12.08 9.21 10.62
C ALA A 137 10.55 9.27 10.75
N ILE A 138 9.83 9.26 9.62
CA ILE A 138 8.36 9.24 9.61
C ILE A 138 7.84 7.94 10.25
N CYS A 139 8.42 6.78 9.92
CA CYS A 139 8.07 5.52 10.54
C CYS A 139 8.31 5.54 12.05
N PHE A 140 9.45 6.08 12.51
CA PHE A 140 9.77 6.18 13.94
C PHE A 140 8.78 7.05 14.71
N VAL A 141 8.44 8.23 14.16
CA VAL A 141 7.42 9.12 14.73
C VAL A 141 6.05 8.43 14.76
N SER A 142 5.71 7.72 13.68
CA SER A 142 4.43 7.01 13.57
C SER A 142 4.31 5.91 14.63
N ILE A 143 5.35 5.08 14.80
CA ILE A 143 5.41 4.03 15.82
C ILE A 143 5.29 4.64 17.22
N THR A 144 6.04 5.71 17.48
CA THR A 144 5.99 6.41 18.78
C THR A 144 4.59 6.92 19.09
N LEU A 145 3.91 7.51 18.09
CA LEU A 145 2.54 7.99 18.21
C LEU A 145 1.55 6.84 18.46
N ILE A 146 1.68 5.73 17.72
CA ILE A 146 0.84 4.54 17.90
C ILE A 146 0.97 3.98 19.32
N LEU A 147 2.20 3.88 19.83
CA LEU A 147 2.47 3.41 21.19
C LEU A 147 1.90 4.37 22.25
N TRP A 148 1.98 5.68 22.00
CA TRP A 148 1.46 6.71 22.90
C TRP A 148 -0.07 6.71 22.97
N LEU A 149 -0.75 6.58 21.81
CA LEU A 149 -2.21 6.51 21.73
C LEU A 149 -2.79 5.12 22.02
N ARG A 150 -1.95 4.09 22.20
CA ARG A 150 -2.35 2.68 22.38
C ARG A 150 -3.39 2.21 21.35
N LEU A 151 -3.18 2.57 20.09
CA LEU A 151 -4.12 2.22 19.03
C LEU A 151 -4.09 0.71 18.75
N PRO A 152 -5.25 0.03 18.67
CA PRO A 152 -5.30 -1.39 18.33
C PRO A 152 -4.89 -1.63 16.88
N LEU A 153 -4.22 -2.75 16.62
CA LEU A 153 -3.72 -3.13 15.29
C LEU A 153 -4.85 -3.17 14.24
N ASP A 154 -6.02 -3.67 14.62
CA ASP A 154 -7.21 -3.70 13.75
C ASP A 154 -7.62 -2.32 13.25
N ALA A 155 -7.50 -1.28 14.07
CA ALA A 155 -7.80 0.07 13.63
C ALA A 155 -6.76 0.56 12.60
N LEU A 156 -5.48 0.30 12.83
CA LEU A 156 -4.40 0.65 11.89
C LEU A 156 -4.61 -0.04 10.53
N ILE A 157 -4.92 -1.34 10.54
CA ILE A 157 -5.20 -2.12 9.33
C ILE A 157 -6.39 -1.50 8.58
N ARG A 158 -7.46 -1.15 9.30
CA ARG A 158 -8.65 -0.53 8.67
C ARG A 158 -8.34 0.84 8.07
N TYR A 159 -7.56 1.69 8.76
CA TYR A 159 -7.16 3.00 8.23
C TYR A 159 -6.27 2.87 7.00
N ALA A 160 -5.26 2.00 7.05
CA ALA A 160 -4.37 1.78 5.92
C ALA A 160 -5.12 1.21 4.70
N ASN A 161 -6.05 0.27 4.91
CA ASN A 161 -6.93 -0.22 3.86
C ASN A 161 -7.77 0.89 3.22
N GLY A 162 -8.32 1.81 4.01
CA GLY A 162 -9.04 2.96 3.48
C GLY A 162 -8.20 3.79 2.52
N ASN A 163 -6.92 4.00 2.85
CA ASN A 163 -5.98 4.71 1.98
C ASN A 163 -5.70 3.93 0.68
N PHE A 164 -5.46 2.62 0.75
CA PHE A 164 -5.22 1.80 -0.44
C PHE A 164 -6.42 1.78 -1.38
N VAL A 165 -7.63 1.61 -0.85
CA VAL A 165 -8.84 1.60 -1.66
C VAL A 165 -9.06 2.97 -2.32
N LEU A 166 -8.77 4.07 -1.62
CA LEU A 166 -8.84 5.40 -2.21
C LEU A 166 -7.84 5.57 -3.37
N VAL A 167 -6.60 5.11 -3.20
CA VAL A 167 -5.59 5.13 -4.25
C VAL A 167 -6.06 4.32 -5.46
N TYR A 168 -6.61 3.13 -5.25
CA TYR A 168 -7.16 2.31 -6.33
C TYR A 168 -8.31 2.99 -7.06
N LEU A 169 -9.23 3.65 -6.33
CA LEU A 169 -10.30 4.42 -6.97
C LEU A 169 -9.74 5.57 -7.81
N LEU A 170 -8.77 6.32 -7.31
CA LEU A 170 -8.16 7.42 -8.06
C LEU A 170 -7.42 6.93 -9.31
N CYS A 171 -6.70 5.81 -9.21
CA CYS A 171 -6.05 5.16 -10.35
C CYS A 171 -7.05 4.73 -11.41
N MET A 172 -8.17 4.10 -11.01
CA MET A 172 -9.21 3.66 -11.94
C MET A 172 -9.96 4.85 -12.57
N ALA A 173 -10.21 5.92 -11.80
CA ALA A 173 -10.81 7.15 -12.31
C ALA A 173 -9.89 7.88 -13.32
N ALA A 174 -8.58 7.89 -13.06
CA ALA A 174 -7.59 8.37 -14.01
C ALA A 174 -7.54 7.49 -15.27
N GLY A 175 -7.58 6.16 -15.10
CA GLY A 175 -7.67 5.18 -16.18
C GLY A 175 -8.90 5.39 -17.08
N TRP A 176 -10.07 5.63 -16.49
CA TRP A 176 -11.30 5.95 -17.23
C TRP A 176 -11.17 7.21 -18.10
N ARG A 177 -10.42 8.21 -17.63
CA ARG A 177 -10.14 9.42 -18.41
C ARG A 177 -9.07 9.21 -19.48
N LEU A 178 -8.09 8.36 -19.23
CA LEU A 178 -6.91 8.18 -20.09
C LEU A 178 -7.11 7.13 -21.20
N LEU A 179 -7.87 6.07 -20.94
CA LEU A 179 -8.10 4.99 -21.91
C LEU A 179 -9.25 5.32 -22.86
N SER A 180 -9.09 4.98 -24.14
CA SER A 180 -10.13 5.03 -25.18
C SER A 180 -10.40 3.63 -25.73
N GLY A 181 -11.66 3.28 -26.03
CA GLY A 181 -12.05 1.96 -26.55
C GLY A 181 -12.57 0.99 -25.48
N THR A 182 -12.39 -0.32 -25.70
CA THR A 182 -12.86 -1.42 -24.81
C THR A 182 -12.30 -1.33 -23.38
N GLY A 183 -11.08 -0.81 -23.24
CA GLY A 183 -10.46 -0.58 -21.92
C GLY A 183 -11.13 0.53 -21.11
N LYS A 184 -11.86 1.45 -21.77
CA LYS A 184 -12.66 2.47 -21.08
C LYS A 184 -13.83 1.78 -20.37
N GLY A 185 -14.59 0.94 -21.06
CA GLY A 185 -15.68 0.16 -20.46
C GLY A 185 -15.23 -0.71 -19.27
N LEU A 186 -14.08 -1.38 -19.39
CA LEU A 186 -13.50 -2.17 -18.31
C LEU A 186 -13.10 -1.30 -17.11
N ALA A 187 -12.47 -0.14 -17.33
CA ALA A 187 -12.14 0.81 -16.28
C ALA A 187 -13.40 1.34 -15.56
N GLY A 188 -14.52 1.49 -16.27
CA GLY A 188 -15.79 1.94 -15.67
C GLY A 188 -16.39 0.90 -14.77
N LEU A 189 -16.39 -0.37 -15.22
CA LEU A 189 -16.79 -1.50 -14.41
C LEU A 189 -15.91 -1.62 -13.16
N SER A 190 -14.59 -1.44 -13.29
CA SER A 190 -13.65 -1.42 -12.17
C SER A 190 -13.90 -0.26 -11.20
N VAL A 191 -14.21 0.95 -11.70
CA VAL A 191 -14.62 2.10 -10.86
C VAL A 191 -15.90 1.79 -10.12
N LEU A 192 -16.89 1.17 -10.78
CA LEU A 192 -18.17 0.80 -10.17
C LEU A 192 -18.00 -0.27 -9.10
N LEU A 193 -17.20 -1.30 -9.36
CA LEU A 193 -16.83 -2.33 -8.38
C LEU A 193 -16.06 -1.76 -7.19
N CYS A 194 -15.07 -0.89 -7.44
CA CYS A 194 -14.31 -0.23 -6.36
C CYS A 194 -15.18 0.73 -5.54
N ALA A 195 -16.10 1.45 -6.18
CA ALA A 195 -17.07 2.30 -5.50
C ALA A 195 -18.03 1.48 -4.63
N LEU A 196 -18.45 0.30 -5.10
CA LEU A 196 -19.32 -0.61 -4.37
C LEU A 196 -18.59 -1.22 -3.15
N VAL A 197 -17.32 -1.57 -3.30
CA VAL A 197 -16.44 -1.96 -2.18
C VAL A 197 -16.25 -0.82 -1.18
N LEU A 198 -16.07 0.42 -1.64
CA LEU A 198 -15.98 1.61 -0.78
C LEU A 198 -17.27 1.87 0.00
N LEU A 199 -18.43 1.69 -0.63
CA LEU A 199 -19.73 1.83 0.03
C LEU A 199 -19.93 0.73 1.09
N ALA A 200 -19.43 -0.48 0.86
CA ALA A 200 -19.42 -1.56 1.85
C ALA A 200 -18.45 -1.33 3.03
N LEU A 201 -17.41 -0.50 2.84
CA LEU A 201 -16.39 -0.13 3.84
C LEU A 201 -16.60 1.30 4.40
N ALA A 202 -17.71 1.96 4.05
CA ALA A 202 -17.92 3.41 4.14
C ALA A 202 -17.71 4.04 5.53
N THR A 203 -17.93 3.31 6.62
CA THR A 203 -17.71 3.82 7.99
C THR A 203 -16.24 4.03 8.34
N GLN A 204 -15.29 3.41 7.62
CA GLN A 204 -13.86 3.46 7.90
C GLN A 204 -13.09 4.42 6.98
N VAL A 205 -13.69 4.83 5.86
CA VAL A 205 -13.04 5.64 4.81
C VAL A 205 -13.18 7.15 5.07
N LEU A 206 -13.99 7.57 6.04
CA LEU A 206 -14.22 8.98 6.38
C LEU A 206 -12.90 9.73 6.62
N TYR A 207 -11.93 9.09 7.27
CA TYR A 207 -10.60 9.65 7.52
C TYR A 207 -9.77 9.84 6.22
N ALA A 208 -9.81 8.87 5.31
CA ALA A 208 -9.11 8.94 4.02
C ALA A 208 -9.75 9.98 3.08
N VAL A 209 -11.07 10.16 3.11
CA VAL A 209 -11.78 11.22 2.38
C VAL A 209 -11.41 12.61 2.91
N VAL A 210 -11.33 12.79 4.23
CA VAL A 210 -10.91 14.06 4.84
C VAL A 210 -9.46 14.41 4.47
N LEU A 211 -8.54 13.43 4.51
CA LEU A 211 -7.14 13.64 4.17
C LEU A 211 -6.94 14.00 2.68
N SER A 212 -7.71 13.36 1.79
CA SER A 212 -7.66 13.63 0.34
C SER A 212 -8.36 14.92 -0.07
N LEU A 213 -9.43 15.32 0.61
CA LEU A 213 -10.00 16.67 0.49
C LEU A 213 -9.01 17.73 0.99
N GLY A 214 -8.29 17.46 2.07
CA GLY A 214 -7.23 18.33 2.58
C GLY A 214 -6.08 18.51 1.58
N TYR A 215 -5.57 17.41 1.01
CA TYR A 215 -4.50 17.47 0.00
C TYR A 215 -4.98 18.06 -1.34
N GLY A 216 -6.22 17.75 -1.75
CA GLY A 216 -6.89 18.34 -2.90
C GLY A 216 -7.05 19.86 -2.76
N GLY A 217 -7.50 20.32 -1.59
CA GLY A 217 -7.60 21.73 -1.23
C GLY A 217 -6.23 22.43 -1.22
N PHE A 218 -5.21 21.81 -0.62
CA PHE A 218 -3.86 22.35 -0.58
C PHE A 218 -3.21 22.43 -1.97
N SER A 219 -3.42 21.42 -2.83
CA SER A 219 -2.89 21.40 -4.19
C SER A 219 -3.59 22.40 -5.11
N LEU A 220 -4.90 22.59 -4.96
CA LEU A 220 -5.67 23.63 -5.65
C LEU A 220 -5.27 25.03 -5.18
N TRP A 221 -5.05 25.21 -3.87
CA TRP A 221 -4.55 26.45 -3.30
C TRP A 221 -3.13 26.77 -3.80
N ARG A 222 -2.24 25.77 -3.86
CA ARG A 222 -0.88 25.92 -4.41
C ARG A 222 -0.90 26.21 -5.92
N ARG A 223 -1.82 25.61 -6.69
CA ARG A 223 -2.03 25.93 -8.12
C ARG A 223 -2.58 27.34 -8.32
N ARG A 224 -3.50 27.80 -7.45
CA ARG A 224 -4.00 29.18 -7.45
C ARG A 224 -2.91 30.19 -7.11
N ARG A 225 -2.09 29.94 -6.07
CA ARG A 225 -0.93 30.80 -5.73
C ARG A 225 0.13 30.86 -6.83
N ARG A 226 0.43 29.75 -7.50
CA ARG A 226 1.37 29.75 -8.64
C ARG A 226 0.83 30.48 -9.88
N ARG A 227 -0.49 30.49 -10.10
CA ARG A 227 -1.11 31.32 -11.14
C ARG A 227 -1.04 32.82 -10.81
N SER A 228 -1.36 33.22 -9.57
CA SER A 228 -1.25 34.62 -9.16
C SER A 228 0.19 35.17 -9.21
N ALA A 229 1.20 34.36 -8.87
CA ALA A 229 2.60 34.77 -8.99
C ALA A 229 3.09 34.89 -10.46
N SER A 230 2.43 34.21 -11.40
CA SER A 230 2.72 34.33 -12.83
C SER A 230 2.03 35.53 -13.48
N ASP A 231 0.85 35.93 -12.99
CA ASP A 231 0.13 37.13 -13.47
C ASP A 231 0.77 38.44 -12.95
N GLU A 232 1.26 38.48 -11.70
CA GLU A 232 1.99 39.65 -11.17
C GLU A 232 3.34 39.87 -11.89
N GLY A 233 4.03 38.81 -12.29
CA GLY A 233 5.28 38.89 -13.07
C GLY A 233 5.09 39.37 -14.50
N VAL A 234 3.88 39.21 -15.08
CA VAL A 234 3.55 39.73 -16.43
C VAL A 234 3.07 41.19 -16.34
N CYS A 235 2.48 41.61 -15.22
CA CYS A 235 2.04 42.99 -15.02
C CYS A 235 3.19 43.95 -14.67
N ALA A 236 4.29 43.44 -14.08
CA ALA A 236 5.50 44.24 -13.79
C ALA A 236 6.43 44.45 -14.99
N ILE A 237 6.15 43.86 -16.15
CA ILE A 237 6.94 43.97 -17.40
C ILE A 237 6.17 44.76 -18.50
N LYS A 238 5.06 45.41 -18.15
CA LYS A 238 4.34 46.34 -19.04
C LYS A 238 4.42 47.77 -18.56
#